data_AF-A0A7X8JE11-F1
#
_entry.id   AF-A0A7X8JE11-F1
#
_cell.length_a   1.000
_cell.length_b   1.000
_cell.length_c   1.000
_cell.angle_alpha   90.00
_cell.angle_beta   90.00
_cell.angle_gamma   90.00
#
_symmetry.space_group_name_H-M   'P 1'
#
loop_
_entity.id
_entity.type
_entity.pdbx_description
1 polymer ?
#
loop_
_entity_poly.entity_id
_entity_poly.type
_entity_poly.pdbx_seq_one_letter_code
_entity_poly.pdbx_strand_id
1 'polypeptide(L)'
;MLDLYIGNKLGFQSLGPYCYGRDVFAPADGTVICFRNDRPDSKTYGNGSTDSSVKDIRGNFIVIRHTDKEYSFIAHLLPGSITVKKGQQVKRGERIARCGNSGNTSEPHIHFHIQDGKGIFTSAGLPVVFDGINTGYAENYDKYDPRKTYIPQATEALYVHRGQYVENISST
;
A
#
# COMPACT_ATOMS: atom_id res chain seq x y z
N MET A 1 6.41 5.53 2.94
CA MET A 1 6.06 4.10 2.99
C MET A 1 4.74 3.98 3.73
N LEU A 2 3.75 3.39 3.09
CA LEU A 2 2.40 3.19 3.63
C LEU A 2 2.09 1.70 3.53
N ASP A 3 1.89 1.04 4.66
CA ASP A 3 1.36 -0.32 4.69
C ASP A 3 -0.16 -0.20 4.87
N LEU A 4 -0.91 -0.54 3.83
CA LEU A 4 -2.35 -0.39 3.80
C LEU A 4 -3.02 -1.68 4.27
N TYR A 5 -3.67 -1.59 5.43
CA TYR A 5 -4.58 -2.61 5.93
C TYR A 5 -6.01 -2.20 5.55
N ILE A 6 -6.66 -3.01 4.71
CA ILE A 6 -8.05 -2.77 4.29
C ILE A 6 -8.98 -3.45 5.32
N GLY A 7 -9.56 -2.70 6.27
CA GLY A 7 -10.57 -3.22 7.21
C GLY A 7 -10.83 -2.37 8.47
N ASN A 8 -12.03 -2.48 9.04
CA ASN A 8 -12.46 -1.77 10.24
C ASN A 8 -11.99 -2.47 11.53
N LYS A 9 -11.58 -1.70 12.55
CA LYS A 9 -10.98 -2.15 13.83
C LYS A 9 -11.95 -2.83 14.82
N LEU A 10 -13.08 -3.37 14.36
CA LEU A 10 -14.06 -4.04 15.20
C LEU A 10 -13.97 -5.56 15.02
N GLY A 11 -13.15 -6.23 15.84
CA GLY A 11 -13.20 -7.69 16.03
C GLY A 11 -11.88 -8.42 15.74
N PHE A 12 -10.97 -8.44 16.72
CA PHE A 12 -9.66 -9.09 16.67
C PHE A 12 -9.69 -10.61 16.96
N GLN A 13 -10.82 -11.29 16.74
CA GLN A 13 -10.94 -12.73 17.02
C GLN A 13 -11.74 -13.44 15.92
N SER A 14 -11.07 -14.33 15.17
CA SER A 14 -11.60 -15.46 14.37
C SER A 14 -11.72 -15.37 12.84
N LEU A 15 -11.40 -14.26 12.18
CA LEU A 15 -11.41 -14.21 10.70
C LEU A 15 -10.04 -13.72 10.23
N GLY A 16 -9.37 -14.46 9.33
CA GLY A 16 -8.06 -14.08 8.80
C GLY A 16 -8.04 -12.66 8.21
N PRO A 17 -6.86 -12.10 7.90
CA PRO A 17 -6.72 -10.71 7.50
C PRO A 17 -7.61 -10.39 6.28
N TYR A 18 -8.57 -9.48 6.50
CA TYR A 18 -9.71 -9.18 5.61
C TYR A 18 -9.33 -8.72 4.20
N CYS A 19 -8.08 -8.32 4.00
CA CYS A 19 -7.57 -7.84 2.73
C CYS A 19 -7.09 -8.96 1.79
N TYR A 20 -6.77 -10.17 2.28
CA TYR A 20 -6.23 -11.23 1.42
C TYR A 20 -7.19 -11.59 0.29
N GLY A 21 -6.68 -11.67 -0.94
CA GLY A 21 -7.47 -11.95 -2.14
C GLY A 21 -8.35 -10.79 -2.62
N ARG A 22 -8.41 -9.66 -1.91
CA ARG A 22 -9.13 -8.46 -2.38
C ARG A 22 -8.44 -7.83 -3.58
N ASP A 23 -9.22 -7.19 -4.43
CA ASP A 23 -8.72 -6.52 -5.63
C ASP A 23 -7.82 -5.34 -5.28
N VAL A 24 -6.75 -5.19 -6.06
CA VAL A 24 -5.81 -4.08 -5.99
C VAL A 24 -5.90 -3.30 -7.29
N PHE A 25 -6.02 -1.98 -7.16
CA PHE A 25 -6.26 -1.08 -8.29
C PHE A 25 -5.06 -0.16 -8.54
N ALA A 26 -4.88 0.27 -9.80
CA ALA A 26 -3.88 1.27 -10.14
C ALA A 26 -4.22 2.61 -9.46
N PRO A 27 -3.27 3.22 -8.73
CA PRO A 27 -3.52 4.44 -7.96
C PRO A 27 -3.66 5.68 -8.84
N ALA A 28 -3.03 5.66 -10.02
CA ALA A 28 -3.07 6.71 -11.02
C ALA A 28 -2.80 6.13 -12.41
N ASP A 29 -3.08 6.92 -13.44
CA ASP A 29 -2.73 6.61 -14.82
C ASP A 29 -1.22 6.41 -14.96
N GLY A 30 -0.79 5.42 -15.74
CA GLY A 30 0.64 5.22 -15.96
C GLY A 30 0.99 4.05 -16.83
N THR A 31 2.28 3.72 -16.88
CA THR A 31 2.82 2.58 -17.63
C THR A 31 3.50 1.59 -16.70
N VAL A 32 3.15 0.32 -16.78
CA VAL A 32 3.81 -0.74 -16.02
C VAL A 32 5.23 -0.95 -16.54
N ILE A 33 6.24 -0.73 -15.71
CA ILE A 33 7.66 -0.81 -16.13
C ILE A 33 8.38 -2.06 -15.62
N CYS A 34 7.88 -2.66 -14.55
CA CYS A 34 8.46 -3.83 -13.90
C CYS A 34 7.38 -4.52 -13.06
N PHE A 35 7.37 -5.84 -13.03
CA PHE A 35 6.52 -6.60 -12.12
C PHE A 35 7.15 -7.96 -11.84
N ARG A 36 6.68 -8.64 -10.78
CA ARG A 36 6.95 -10.05 -10.54
C ARG A 36 5.72 -10.72 -9.95
N ASN A 37 5.40 -11.93 -10.41
CA ASN A 37 4.14 -12.62 -10.13
C ASN A 37 4.31 -14.11 -9.75
N ASP A 38 5.53 -14.55 -9.47
CA ASP A 38 5.91 -15.96 -9.34
C ASP A 38 6.33 -16.35 -7.90
N ARG A 39 6.34 -15.41 -6.95
CA ARG A 39 6.73 -15.69 -5.58
C ARG A 39 5.56 -16.28 -4.82
N PRO A 40 5.72 -17.40 -4.10
CA PRO A 40 4.66 -17.93 -3.24
C PRO A 40 4.40 -16.98 -2.07
N ASP A 41 3.24 -17.16 -1.43
CA ASP A 41 2.95 -16.52 -0.15
C ASP A 41 3.87 -17.04 0.95
N SER A 42 4.22 -16.15 1.87
CA SER A 42 5.04 -16.44 3.04
C SER A 42 4.21 -17.08 4.15
N LYS A 43 4.89 -17.80 5.05
CA LYS A 43 4.25 -18.38 6.23
C LYS A 43 3.85 -17.28 7.22
N THR A 44 2.65 -17.43 7.79
CA THR A 44 2.16 -16.56 8.87
C THR A 44 2.24 -17.29 10.22
N TYR A 45 2.89 -16.66 11.20
CA TYR A 45 3.08 -17.27 12.52
C TYR A 45 2.11 -16.75 13.60
N GLY A 46 1.31 -15.72 13.30
CA GLY A 46 0.31 -15.16 14.22
C GLY A 46 0.86 -14.39 15.42
N ASN A 47 2.19 -14.31 15.57
CA ASN A 47 2.89 -13.60 16.64
C ASN A 47 3.64 -12.35 16.13
N GLY A 48 3.31 -11.87 14.93
CA GLY A 48 3.98 -10.74 14.27
C GLY A 48 5.36 -11.06 13.68
N SER A 49 5.88 -12.28 13.85
CA SER A 49 7.15 -12.68 13.23
C SER A 49 6.99 -12.90 11.73
N THR A 50 8.06 -12.65 10.98
CA THR A 50 8.11 -12.90 9.53
C THR A 50 8.89 -14.17 9.21
N ASP A 51 8.70 -14.71 8.00
CA ASP A 51 9.46 -15.87 7.51
C ASP A 51 10.88 -15.47 7.11
N SER A 52 11.86 -15.82 7.95
CA SER A 52 13.28 -15.52 7.75
C SER A 52 13.90 -16.21 6.53
N SER A 53 13.23 -17.21 5.93
CA SER A 53 13.68 -17.86 4.71
C SER A 53 13.43 -17.02 3.44
N VAL A 54 12.61 -15.97 3.53
CA VAL A 54 12.24 -15.12 2.40
C VAL A 54 13.39 -14.20 2.03
N LYS A 55 14.04 -14.50 0.90
CA LYS A 55 15.20 -13.73 0.40
C LYS A 55 14.83 -12.43 -0.28
N ASP A 56 13.63 -12.34 -0.86
CA ASP A 56 13.20 -11.15 -1.56
C ASP A 56 12.05 -10.48 -0.80
N ILE A 57 12.40 -9.42 -0.09
CA ILE A 57 11.49 -8.70 0.79
C ILE A 57 10.23 -8.20 0.07
N ARG A 58 10.30 -7.96 -1.25
CA ARG A 58 9.21 -7.37 -2.03
C ARG A 58 8.09 -8.36 -2.35
N GLY A 59 8.40 -9.66 -2.39
CA GLY A 59 7.46 -10.66 -2.89
C GLY A 59 7.06 -10.42 -4.36
N ASN A 60 5.78 -10.56 -4.66
CA ASN A 60 5.19 -10.14 -5.92
C ASN A 60 4.86 -8.65 -5.87
N PHE A 61 5.18 -7.94 -6.94
CA PHE A 61 5.05 -6.49 -6.98
C PHE A 61 4.77 -5.98 -8.39
N ILE A 62 4.30 -4.74 -8.47
CA ILE A 62 4.14 -3.96 -9.70
C ILE A 62 4.80 -2.59 -9.48
N VAL A 63 5.52 -2.11 -10.50
CA VAL A 63 6.02 -0.75 -10.59
C VAL A 63 5.36 -0.04 -11.76
N ILE A 64 4.68 1.05 -11.49
CA ILE A 64 3.98 1.88 -12.47
C ILE A 64 4.70 3.22 -12.56
N ARG A 65 5.10 3.63 -13.76
CA ARG A 65 5.62 4.97 -14.03
C ARG A 65 4.46 5.90 -14.36
N HIS A 66 4.31 6.99 -13.63
CA HIS A 66 3.33 8.04 -13.88
C HIS A 66 3.96 9.19 -14.67
N THR A 67 5.16 9.62 -14.27
CA THR A 67 5.98 10.62 -14.96
C THR A 67 7.46 10.20 -14.94
N ASP A 68 8.36 11.01 -15.48
CA ASP A 68 9.81 10.71 -15.42
C ASP A 68 10.36 10.65 -13.99
N LYS A 69 9.69 11.31 -13.03
CA LYS A 69 10.11 11.45 -11.63
C LYS A 69 9.07 10.92 -10.63
N GLU A 70 8.10 10.13 -11.07
CA GLU A 70 7.06 9.62 -10.18
C GLU A 70 6.65 8.20 -10.55
N TYR A 71 6.81 7.29 -9.58
CA TYR A 71 6.56 5.88 -9.75
C TYR A 71 5.81 5.32 -8.54
N SER A 72 4.74 4.56 -8.78
CA SER A 72 4.12 3.73 -7.75
C SER A 72 4.83 2.40 -7.62
N PHE A 73 5.08 2.00 -6.37
CA PHE A 73 5.51 0.65 -6.01
C PHE A 73 4.42 -0.02 -5.16
N ILE A 74 3.95 -1.16 -5.62
CA ILE A 74 2.90 -1.95 -4.97
C ILE A 74 3.44 -3.37 -4.79
N ALA A 75 3.48 -3.89 -3.56
CA ALA A 75 4.09 -5.17 -3.23
C ALA A 75 3.19 -6.08 -2.39
N HIS A 76 3.70 -7.27 -2.07
CA HIS A 76 3.01 -8.33 -1.32
C HIS A 76 1.76 -8.87 -2.03
N LEU A 77 1.78 -8.85 -3.36
CA LEU A 77 0.65 -9.28 -4.19
C LEU A 77 0.47 -10.81 -4.17
N LEU A 78 -0.77 -11.23 -4.43
CA LEU A 78 -1.14 -12.65 -4.48
C LEU A 78 -0.44 -13.32 -5.68
N PRO A 79 0.18 -14.51 -5.51
CA PRO A 79 0.88 -15.21 -6.59
C PRO A 79 -0.08 -15.49 -7.76
N GLY A 80 0.38 -15.23 -8.98
CA GLY A 80 -0.42 -15.43 -10.20
C GLY A 80 -1.57 -14.43 -10.39
N SER A 81 -1.79 -13.46 -9.48
CA SER A 81 -2.95 -12.56 -9.56
C SER A 81 -2.74 -11.32 -10.42
N ILE A 82 -1.49 -10.97 -10.74
CA ILE A 82 -1.16 -9.78 -11.54
C ILE A 82 -1.71 -9.96 -12.96
N THR A 83 -2.58 -9.03 -13.40
CA THR A 83 -3.26 -9.08 -14.71
C THR A 83 -2.62 -8.19 -15.77
N VAL A 84 -1.58 -7.45 -15.41
CA VAL A 84 -0.91 -6.48 -16.28
C VAL A 84 0.46 -6.98 -16.75
N LYS A 85 0.97 -6.38 -17.82
CA LYS A 85 2.27 -6.73 -18.44
C LYS A 85 3.19 -5.52 -18.51
N LYS A 86 4.51 -5.75 -18.61
CA LYS A 86 5.47 -4.68 -18.86
C LYS A 86 5.13 -3.95 -20.17
N GLY A 87 5.11 -2.62 -20.14
CA GLY A 87 4.73 -1.76 -21.24
C GLY A 87 3.23 -1.47 -21.34
N GLN A 88 2.38 -2.14 -20.55
CA GLN A 88 0.94 -1.86 -20.54
C GLN A 88 0.66 -0.51 -19.89
N GLN A 89 -0.21 0.28 -20.55
CA GLN A 89 -0.81 1.47 -19.95
C GLN A 89 -1.97 1.04 -19.06
N VAL A 90 -2.07 1.64 -17.87
CA VAL A 90 -3.15 1.41 -16.91
C VAL A 90 -3.83 2.73 -16.57
N LYS A 91 -5.11 2.66 -16.24
CA LYS A 91 -5.89 3.82 -15.77
C LYS A 91 -6.11 3.80 -14.27
N ARG A 92 -6.23 4.97 -13.64
CA ARG A 92 -6.64 5.08 -12.22
C ARG A 92 -7.90 4.25 -12.00
N GLY A 93 -7.88 3.38 -10.98
CA GLY A 93 -9.00 2.48 -10.67
C GLY A 93 -9.06 1.20 -11.50
N GLU A 94 -8.14 0.98 -12.44
CA GLU A 94 -8.04 -0.30 -13.16
C GLU A 94 -7.55 -1.40 -12.21
N ARG A 95 -8.21 -2.57 -12.20
CA ARG A 95 -7.78 -3.71 -11.39
C ARG A 95 -6.50 -4.31 -11.98
N ILE A 96 -5.44 -4.35 -11.19
CA ILE A 96 -4.09 -4.78 -11.63
C ILE A 96 -3.59 -6.05 -10.95
N ALA A 97 -4.13 -6.39 -9.78
CA ALA A 97 -3.74 -7.58 -9.01
C ALA A 97 -4.76 -7.91 -7.90
N ARG A 98 -4.41 -8.87 -7.04
CA ARG A 98 -5.07 -9.09 -5.75
C ARG A 98 -4.04 -9.02 -4.61
N CYS A 99 -4.50 -8.63 -3.43
CA CYS A 99 -3.70 -8.61 -2.20
C CYS A 99 -3.31 -10.04 -1.79
N GLY A 100 -2.06 -10.23 -1.39
CA GLY A 100 -1.51 -11.52 -1.00
C GLY A 100 -0.69 -11.45 0.28
N ASN A 101 0.29 -12.33 0.38
CA ASN A 101 1.22 -12.42 1.51
C ASN A 101 2.65 -12.76 1.07
N SER A 102 3.01 -12.47 -0.18
CA SER A 102 4.33 -12.81 -0.70
C SER A 102 5.38 -11.81 -0.21
N GLY A 103 6.62 -12.26 -0.02
CA GLY A 103 7.71 -11.40 0.45
C GLY A 103 7.85 -11.38 1.97
N ASN A 104 8.60 -10.43 2.50
CA ASN A 104 8.90 -10.41 3.94
C ASN A 104 7.75 -9.74 4.70
N THR A 105 6.69 -10.50 4.94
CA THR A 105 5.46 -10.05 5.62
C THR A 105 5.22 -10.88 6.89
N SER A 106 4.56 -10.28 7.88
CA SER A 106 4.05 -10.98 9.07
C SER A 106 2.63 -11.51 8.86
N GLU A 107 1.87 -10.81 8.02
CA GLU A 107 0.48 -11.09 7.68
C GLU A 107 0.10 -10.41 6.35
N PRO A 108 -0.95 -10.88 5.65
CA PRO A 108 -1.48 -10.24 4.45
C PRO A 108 -1.75 -8.73 4.59
N HIS A 109 -1.15 -7.94 3.71
CA HIS A 109 -1.35 -6.49 3.56
C HIS A 109 -0.82 -6.03 2.19
N ILE A 110 -1.08 -4.77 1.83
CA ILE A 110 -0.42 -4.12 0.69
C ILE A 110 0.65 -3.18 1.21
N HIS A 111 1.88 -3.39 0.73
CA HIS A 111 2.91 -2.38 0.84
C HIS A 111 2.82 -1.44 -0.36
N PHE A 112 2.65 -0.14 -0.10
CA PHE A 112 2.53 0.89 -1.12
C PHE A 112 3.43 2.09 -0.82
N HIS A 113 4.09 2.61 -1.85
CA HIS A 113 4.71 3.92 -1.79
C HIS A 113 4.86 4.54 -3.18
N ILE A 114 5.09 5.86 -3.20
CA ILE A 114 5.56 6.58 -4.38
C ILE A 114 7.05 6.86 -4.21
N GLN A 115 7.79 6.77 -5.31
CA GLN A 115 9.23 7.02 -5.37
C GLN A 115 9.59 7.87 -6.60
N ASP A 116 10.71 8.58 -6.52
CA ASP A 116 11.17 9.55 -7.54
C ASP A 116 11.90 8.93 -8.74
N GLY A 117 12.08 7.61 -8.74
CA GLY A 117 12.79 6.88 -9.78
C GLY A 117 12.38 5.41 -9.84
N LYS A 118 13.00 4.69 -10.78
CA LYS A 118 12.70 3.28 -11.03
C LYS A 118 13.25 2.31 -9.97
N GLY A 119 14.29 2.72 -9.23
CA GLY A 119 15.06 1.84 -8.37
C GLY A 119 14.48 1.76 -6.96
N ILE A 120 13.85 0.62 -6.63
CA ILE A 120 13.15 0.41 -5.35
C ILE A 120 14.05 0.60 -4.12
N PHE A 121 15.37 0.36 -4.25
CA PHE A 121 16.33 0.49 -3.15
C PHE A 121 17.15 1.78 -3.19
N THR A 122 17.02 2.58 -4.24
CA THR A 122 17.90 3.72 -4.52
C THR A 122 17.16 5.03 -4.74
N SER A 123 15.84 4.97 -4.94
CA SER A 123 14.99 6.14 -5.18
C SER A 123 14.47 6.71 -3.87
N ALA A 124 14.32 8.03 -3.84
CA ALA A 124 13.74 8.72 -2.70
C ALA A 124 12.22 8.51 -2.68
N GLY A 125 11.65 8.34 -1.48
CA GLY A 125 10.21 8.29 -1.30
C GLY A 125 9.59 9.67 -1.52
N LEU A 126 8.48 9.71 -2.26
CA LEU A 126 7.68 10.91 -2.47
C LEU A 126 6.43 10.88 -1.56
N PRO A 127 5.91 12.04 -1.15
CA PRO A 127 4.67 12.11 -0.41
C PRO A 127 3.49 11.67 -1.28
N VAL A 128 2.52 10.99 -0.68
CA VAL A 128 1.29 10.54 -1.36
C VAL A 128 0.22 11.61 -1.20
N VAL A 129 -0.22 12.18 -2.32
CA VAL A 129 -1.40 13.06 -2.35
C VAL A 129 -2.65 12.20 -2.43
N PHE A 130 -3.64 12.50 -1.61
CA PHE A 130 -4.92 11.83 -1.58
C PHE A 130 -6.02 12.72 -2.13
N ASP A 131 -7.10 12.09 -2.59
CA ASP A 131 -8.27 12.72 -3.16
C ASP A 131 -9.51 11.91 -2.75
N GLY A 132 -10.67 12.57 -2.67
CA GLY A 132 -11.92 11.91 -2.27
C GLY A 132 -11.95 11.44 -0.80
N ILE A 133 -11.19 12.08 0.08
CA ILE A 133 -11.17 11.77 1.52
C ILE A 133 -11.43 13.01 2.36
N ASN A 134 -12.06 12.82 3.53
CA ASN A 134 -11.98 13.79 4.61
C ASN A 134 -10.95 13.30 5.64
N THR A 135 -10.27 14.26 6.25
CA THR A 135 -9.37 14.01 7.37
C THR A 135 -9.71 14.92 8.52
N GLY A 136 -9.62 14.41 9.74
CA GLY A 136 -9.63 15.22 10.95
C GLY A 136 -8.76 14.60 12.02
N TYR A 137 -8.62 15.23 13.18
CA TYR A 137 -7.77 14.71 14.25
C TYR A 137 -8.51 13.67 15.08
N ALA A 138 -7.84 12.54 15.34
CA ALA A 138 -8.37 11.51 16.22
C ALA A 138 -8.27 11.99 17.68
N GLU A 139 -9.40 12.00 18.39
CA GLU A 139 -9.43 12.33 19.81
C GLU A 139 -8.58 11.34 20.61
N ASN A 140 -7.84 11.84 21.60
CA ASN A 140 -6.99 11.05 22.49
C ASN A 140 -5.91 10.20 21.78
N TYR A 141 -5.48 10.59 20.57
CA TYR A 141 -4.46 9.84 19.82
C TYR A 141 -3.14 9.66 20.60
N ASP A 142 -2.78 10.61 21.45
CA ASP A 142 -1.56 10.58 22.27
C ASP A 142 -1.49 9.38 23.23
N LYS A 143 -2.63 8.75 23.54
CA LYS A 143 -2.68 7.49 24.29
C LYS A 143 -2.03 6.32 23.54
N TYR A 144 -2.08 6.35 22.21
CA TYR A 144 -1.55 5.30 21.34
C TYR A 144 -0.13 5.63 20.84
N ASP A 145 0.17 6.91 20.66
CA ASP A 145 1.49 7.38 20.27
C ASP A 145 1.83 8.72 20.95
N PRO A 146 2.72 8.74 21.96
CA PRO A 146 3.00 9.94 22.74
C PRO A 146 3.86 10.97 21.99
N ARG A 147 4.28 10.70 20.75
CA ARG A 147 5.10 11.63 19.97
C ARG A 147 4.25 12.82 19.53
N LYS A 148 4.78 14.04 19.70
CA LYS A 148 4.13 15.30 19.27
C LYS A 148 3.64 15.21 17.83
N THR A 149 2.33 15.35 17.64
CA THR A 149 1.69 15.37 16.33
C THR A 149 2.04 16.66 15.58
N TYR A 150 2.21 16.54 14.28
CA TYR A 150 2.43 17.67 13.40
C TYR A 150 1.07 18.21 12.95
N ILE A 151 0.87 19.52 13.07
CA ILE A 151 -0.30 20.21 12.53
C ILE A 151 0.13 20.79 11.17
N PRO A 152 -0.26 20.18 10.04
CA PRO A 152 0.02 20.74 8.72
C PRO A 152 -0.63 22.12 8.56
N GLN A 153 0.09 23.03 7.91
CA GLN A 153 -0.52 24.22 7.34
C GLN A 153 -1.45 23.81 6.20
N ALA A 154 -2.50 24.59 5.95
CA ALA A 154 -3.39 24.33 4.83
C ALA A 154 -2.61 24.40 3.51
N THR A 155 -2.68 23.32 2.71
CA THR A 155 -2.06 23.19 1.39
C THR A 155 -3.14 22.87 0.35
N GLU A 156 -2.87 23.17 -0.92
CA GLU A 156 -3.76 22.78 -2.03
C GLU A 156 -3.83 21.26 -2.21
N ALA A 157 -2.73 20.56 -1.92
CA ALA A 157 -2.67 19.11 -1.92
C ALA A 157 -3.06 18.54 -0.55
N LEU A 158 -3.82 17.44 -0.54
CA LEU A 158 -4.24 16.77 0.68
C LEU A 158 -3.30 15.61 1.03
N TYR A 159 -2.73 15.67 2.22
CA TYR A 159 -1.84 14.64 2.77
C TYR A 159 -2.43 14.06 4.06
N VAL A 160 -2.15 12.78 4.31
CA VAL A 160 -2.52 12.11 5.57
C VAL A 160 -1.32 12.14 6.52
N HIS A 161 -1.55 12.65 7.72
CA HIS A 161 -0.57 12.79 8.79
C HIS A 161 -0.90 11.90 9.98
N ARG A 162 0.13 11.64 10.79
CA ARG A 162 -0.04 10.90 12.05
C ARG A 162 -1.01 11.63 12.98
N GLY A 163 -1.95 10.86 13.54
CA GLY A 163 -2.96 11.38 14.46
C GLY A 163 -4.25 11.82 13.79
N GLN A 164 -4.39 11.61 12.48
CA GLN A 164 -5.63 11.86 11.77
C GLN A 164 -6.49 10.60 11.65
N TYR A 165 -7.81 10.77 11.72
CA TYR A 165 -8.75 9.83 11.12
C TYR A 165 -8.89 10.16 9.63
N VAL A 166 -9.22 9.14 8.84
CA VAL A 166 -9.43 9.25 7.40
C VAL A 166 -10.74 8.56 7.06
N GLU A 167 -11.60 9.24 6.33
CA GLU A 167 -12.85 8.70 5.82
C GLU A 167 -12.97 8.99 4.32
N ASN A 168 -13.58 8.08 3.57
CA ASN A 168 -13.91 8.35 2.17
C ASN A 168 -15.05 9.36 2.13
N ILE A 169 -14.97 10.32 1.22
CA ILE A 169 -16.13 11.15 0.88
C ILE A 169 -17.11 10.22 0.18
N SER A 170 -18.28 10.01 0.78
CA SER A 170 -19.34 9.19 0.20
C SER A 170 -19.68 9.71 -1.20
N SER A 171 -19.44 8.89 -2.22
CA SER A 171 -19.99 9.14 -3.55
C SER A 171 -21.50 8.96 -3.49
N THR A 172 -22.25 10.06 -3.67
CA THR A 172 -23.68 10.03 -3.99
C THR A 172 -23.92 9.32 -5.31
#